data_AF-A0A9W6HBI1-F1
#
_entry.id   AF-A0A9W6HBI1-F1
#
_cell.length_a   1.000
_cell.length_b   1.000
_cell.length_c   1.000
_cell.angle_alpha   90.00
_cell.angle_beta   90.00
_cell.angle_gamma   90.00
#
_symmetry.space_group_name_H-M   'P 1'
#
loop_
_entity.id
_entity.type
_entity.pdbx_description
1 polymer ?
#
loop_
_entity_poly.entity_id
_entity_poly.type
_entity_poly.pdbx_seq_one_letter_code
_entity_poly.pdbx_strand_id
1 'polypeptide(L)'
;MSGDQHDPRADTFEEVLGETSALAGRWLDGVREGSIPPRAGIDEVKDALGRSLPARGDDAIAVLRRLADAVEPGLMRMDSPRFYGWVIGGTQPVSLGADWLVSSWDQNAAMRAVTPGVVAAEELAGGWLVDLLGLPPSAEVGFVTGATTANAVGMIAGRDEVLRRAGWDARTDGLAGGPRVRFIAGQERHISVDDAGRYAGLGVPAVVASDAQGRIRVDALRDALAEGSGPALVCLQAGNVHSGAFDDFAAAIAVAHDAGAWVHVDGAFGLWAAVTPGLSHLTAGMAGADSWATDAHKTLNVPYDSGIAIVADPTALYSAFTQQAAYLAASADVGDPSQRVLELSRRARGVPVWAALARLGRDGVADLVQTLADGAAALAAGLRTVPGVSILNDVVYTQVCVAFGDDETTRAVAAAVDASGTAYGSPSQWQGRAVLRFSVSNWLTSPDDVERTVEVVREAIGRRS
;
A
#
# COMPACT_ATOMS: atom_id res chain seq x y z
N MET A 1 -30.95 -0.52 -45.25
CA MET A 1 -31.20 0.07 -43.91
C MET A 1 -29.89 0.69 -43.47
N SER A 2 -29.76 2.00 -43.68
CA SER A 2 -28.59 2.77 -43.28
C SER A 2 -28.54 2.81 -41.76
N GLY A 3 -27.65 2.05 -41.16
CA GLY A 3 -27.34 2.21 -39.74
C GLY A 3 -26.83 3.62 -39.54
N ASP A 4 -27.55 4.40 -38.74
CA ASP A 4 -27.16 5.76 -38.40
C ASP A 4 -25.76 5.72 -37.77
N GLN A 5 -24.85 6.53 -38.30
CA GLN A 5 -23.47 6.54 -37.83
C GLN A 5 -23.43 7.30 -36.51
N HIS A 6 -23.04 6.65 -35.41
CA HIS A 6 -22.83 7.34 -34.14
C HIS A 6 -21.62 8.28 -34.28
N ASP A 7 -21.84 9.59 -34.12
CA ASP A 7 -20.79 10.61 -34.08
C ASP A 7 -20.35 10.78 -32.62
N PRO A 8 -19.12 10.38 -32.24
CA PRO A 8 -18.65 10.47 -30.85
C PRO A 8 -18.56 11.91 -30.31
N ARG A 9 -18.72 12.93 -31.18
CA ARG A 9 -18.82 14.33 -30.76
C ARG A 9 -20.22 14.72 -30.29
N ALA A 10 -21.21 13.84 -30.45
CA ALA A 10 -22.56 14.02 -29.94
C ALA A 10 -22.70 13.64 -28.47
N ASP A 11 -21.77 12.85 -27.92
CA ASP A 11 -21.76 12.46 -26.51
C ASP A 11 -21.51 13.69 -25.62
N THR A 12 -22.34 13.84 -24.58
CA THR A 12 -22.14 14.88 -23.58
C THR A 12 -21.56 14.30 -22.29
N PHE A 13 -20.66 15.03 -21.64
CA PHE A 13 -20.13 14.62 -20.35
C PHE A 13 -21.22 14.46 -19.29
N GLU A 14 -22.28 15.28 -19.35
CA GLU A 14 -23.40 15.22 -18.39
C GLU A 14 -24.10 13.85 -18.44
N GLU A 15 -24.48 13.39 -19.62
CA GLU A 15 -25.17 12.10 -19.78
C GLU A 15 -24.25 10.92 -19.42
N VAL A 16 -23.00 10.94 -19.90
CA VAL A 16 -22.03 9.87 -19.66
C VAL A 16 -21.66 9.76 -18.18
N LEU A 17 -21.41 10.89 -17.50
CA LEU A 17 -21.11 10.89 -16.07
C LEU A 17 -22.35 10.58 -15.23
N GLY A 18 -23.54 10.99 -15.68
CA GLY A 18 -24.82 10.63 -15.05
C GLY A 18 -25.05 9.12 -15.03
N GLU A 19 -24.86 8.43 -16.17
CA GLU A 19 -24.93 6.97 -16.23
C GLU A 19 -23.83 6.33 -15.38
N THR A 20 -22.58 6.80 -15.48
CA THR A 20 -21.47 6.29 -14.68
C THR A 20 -21.78 6.35 -13.17
N SER A 21 -22.39 7.43 -12.71
CA SER A 21 -22.85 7.58 -11.32
C SER A 21 -23.91 6.59 -10.93
N ALA A 22 -24.91 6.37 -11.80
CA ALA A 22 -25.94 5.37 -11.56
C ALA A 22 -25.37 3.94 -11.50
N LEU A 23 -24.42 3.59 -12.38
CA LEU A 23 -23.74 2.30 -12.38
C LEU A 23 -22.92 2.12 -11.09
N ALA A 24 -22.08 3.11 -10.74
CA ALA A 24 -21.25 3.08 -9.54
C ALA A 24 -22.08 2.98 -8.26
N GLY A 25 -23.19 3.72 -8.17
CA GLY A 25 -24.10 3.64 -7.03
C GLY A 25 -24.64 2.22 -6.78
N ARG A 26 -25.06 1.51 -7.85
CA ARG A 26 -25.54 0.13 -7.72
C ARG A 26 -24.47 -0.82 -7.21
N TRP A 27 -23.21 -0.68 -7.65
CA TRP A 27 -22.11 -1.48 -7.12
C TRP A 27 -21.88 -1.23 -5.63
N LEU A 28 -21.82 0.06 -5.25
CA LEU A 28 -21.52 0.54 -3.91
C LEU A 28 -22.60 0.17 -2.89
N ASP A 29 -23.88 0.19 -3.28
CA ASP A 29 -25.01 -0.25 -2.44
C ASP A 29 -24.87 -1.74 -2.03
N GLY A 30 -24.21 -2.55 -2.87
CA GLY A 30 -24.00 -3.97 -2.63
C GLY A 30 -22.74 -4.32 -1.82
N VAL A 31 -21.89 -3.37 -1.47
CA VAL A 31 -20.56 -3.63 -0.87
C VAL A 31 -20.63 -4.34 0.47
N ARG A 32 -21.59 -3.97 1.32
CA ARG A 32 -21.74 -4.55 2.66
C ARG A 32 -22.33 -5.95 2.66
N GLU A 33 -23.32 -6.24 1.81
CA GLU A 33 -24.06 -7.52 1.86
C GLU A 33 -23.77 -8.46 0.69
N GLY A 34 -23.09 -7.99 -0.36
CA GLY A 34 -22.80 -8.80 -1.53
C GLY A 34 -21.80 -9.93 -1.24
N SER A 35 -21.92 -11.01 -2.01
CA SER A 35 -20.93 -12.09 -2.02
C SER A 35 -19.57 -11.56 -2.49
N ILE A 36 -18.51 -11.94 -1.75
CA ILE A 36 -17.14 -11.47 -1.98
C ILE A 36 -16.49 -12.03 -3.25
N PRO A 37 -16.42 -13.36 -3.48
CA PRO A 37 -15.70 -13.92 -4.62
C PRO A 37 -16.40 -13.61 -5.95
N PRO A 38 -15.63 -13.59 -7.07
CA PRO A 38 -16.21 -13.44 -8.39
C PRO A 38 -17.12 -14.63 -8.74
N ARG A 39 -18.17 -14.36 -9.53
CA ARG A 39 -19.14 -15.35 -10.00
C ARG A 39 -18.98 -15.72 -11.47
N ALA A 40 -18.18 -14.95 -12.22
CA ALA A 40 -17.87 -15.21 -13.62
C ALA A 40 -16.35 -15.30 -13.84
N GLY A 41 -15.95 -16.20 -14.75
CA GLY A 41 -14.58 -16.36 -15.18
C GLY A 41 -14.17 -15.40 -16.29
N ILE A 42 -12.87 -15.33 -16.57
CA ILE A 42 -12.28 -14.43 -17.57
C ILE A 42 -12.91 -14.59 -18.96
N ASP A 43 -13.14 -15.83 -19.40
CA ASP A 43 -13.70 -16.09 -20.73
C ASP A 43 -15.17 -15.71 -20.83
N GLU A 44 -15.96 -15.94 -19.78
CA GLU A 44 -17.36 -15.49 -19.73
C GLU A 44 -17.46 -13.96 -19.82
N VAL A 45 -16.59 -13.24 -19.09
CA VAL A 45 -16.50 -11.77 -19.16
C VAL A 45 -16.09 -11.31 -20.57
N LYS A 46 -15.08 -11.96 -21.19
CA LYS A 46 -14.67 -11.65 -22.58
C LYS A 46 -15.78 -11.89 -23.59
N ASP A 47 -16.55 -12.96 -23.43
CA ASP A 47 -17.69 -13.27 -24.28
C ASP A 47 -18.79 -12.21 -24.13
N ALA A 48 -19.06 -11.75 -22.91
CA ALA A 48 -20.04 -10.71 -22.63
C ALA A 48 -19.61 -9.30 -23.12
N LEU A 49 -18.32 -8.97 -23.04
CA LEU A 49 -17.76 -7.72 -23.59
C LEU A 49 -17.70 -7.72 -25.13
N GLY A 50 -17.56 -8.90 -25.72
CA GLY A 50 -17.29 -9.10 -27.14
C GLY A 50 -15.79 -9.30 -27.40
N ARG A 51 -15.45 -10.38 -28.11
CA ARG A 51 -14.05 -10.79 -28.34
C ARG A 51 -13.33 -10.03 -29.46
N SER A 52 -14.05 -9.42 -30.39
CA SER A 52 -13.46 -8.71 -31.52
C SER A 52 -13.71 -7.21 -31.44
N LEU A 53 -12.67 -6.41 -31.67
CA LEU A 53 -12.79 -4.97 -31.82
C LEU A 53 -13.67 -4.66 -33.05
N PRO A 54 -14.83 -4.00 -32.88
CA PRO A 54 -15.69 -3.67 -34.01
C PRO A 54 -15.03 -2.62 -34.92
N ALA A 55 -15.35 -2.65 -36.21
CA ALA A 55 -14.85 -1.67 -37.18
C ALA A 55 -15.40 -0.25 -36.95
N ARG A 56 -16.46 -0.12 -36.15
CA ARG A 56 -17.14 1.13 -35.80
C ARG A 56 -17.40 1.16 -34.29
N GLY A 57 -17.32 2.35 -33.70
CA GLY A 57 -17.70 2.57 -32.31
C GLY A 57 -19.20 2.39 -32.08
N ASP A 58 -19.56 2.20 -30.82
CA ASP A 58 -20.93 2.05 -30.33
C ASP A 58 -21.31 3.29 -29.50
N ASP A 59 -22.57 3.42 -29.13
CA ASP A 59 -23.08 4.49 -28.27
C ASP A 59 -22.40 4.46 -26.88
N ALA A 60 -21.95 5.61 -26.38
CA ALA A 60 -21.18 5.68 -25.13
C ALA A 60 -21.94 5.11 -23.91
N ILE A 61 -23.25 5.35 -23.81
CA ILE A 61 -24.08 4.83 -22.72
C ILE A 61 -24.24 3.32 -22.83
N ALA A 62 -24.45 2.80 -24.05
CA ALA A 62 -24.48 1.36 -24.31
C ALA A 62 -23.14 0.69 -23.97
N VAL A 63 -22.01 1.35 -24.27
CA VAL A 63 -20.67 0.87 -23.89
C VAL A 63 -20.52 0.78 -22.37
N LEU A 64 -20.88 1.83 -21.63
CA LEU A 64 -20.79 1.83 -20.17
C LEU A 64 -21.65 0.74 -19.51
N ARG A 65 -22.89 0.58 -19.98
CA ARG A 65 -23.78 -0.47 -19.48
C ARG A 65 -23.23 -1.87 -19.76
N ARG A 66 -22.80 -2.11 -21.01
CA ARG A 66 -22.18 -3.40 -21.38
C ARG A 66 -20.95 -3.68 -20.54
N LEU A 67 -20.11 -2.66 -20.30
CA LEU A 67 -18.92 -2.78 -19.48
C LEU A 67 -19.28 -3.20 -18.05
N ALA A 68 -20.20 -2.48 -17.40
CA ALA A 68 -20.63 -2.79 -16.03
C ALA A 68 -21.27 -4.20 -15.95
N ASP A 69 -22.26 -4.50 -16.79
CA ASP A 69 -23.00 -5.77 -16.76
C ASP A 69 -22.08 -6.97 -17.03
N ALA A 70 -21.08 -6.82 -17.90
CA ALA A 70 -20.13 -7.89 -18.23
C ALA A 70 -19.04 -8.05 -17.17
N VAL A 71 -18.52 -6.96 -16.61
CA VAL A 71 -17.35 -6.99 -15.72
C VAL A 71 -17.74 -7.26 -14.27
N GLU A 72 -18.81 -6.65 -13.75
CA GLU A 72 -19.19 -6.76 -12.33
C GLU A 72 -19.32 -8.20 -11.81
N PRO A 73 -19.89 -9.17 -12.56
CA PRO A 73 -19.93 -10.57 -12.13
C PRO A 73 -18.55 -11.20 -11.96
N GLY A 74 -17.53 -10.71 -12.67
CA GLY A 74 -16.14 -11.16 -12.58
C GLY A 74 -15.30 -10.38 -11.56
N LEU A 75 -15.87 -9.38 -10.88
CA LEU A 75 -15.19 -8.63 -9.83
C LEU A 75 -15.28 -9.34 -8.49
N MET A 76 -14.18 -9.31 -7.73
CA MET A 76 -14.18 -9.61 -6.31
C MET A 76 -14.54 -8.35 -5.51
N ARG A 77 -15.41 -8.44 -4.51
CA ARG A 77 -15.77 -7.31 -3.64
C ARG A 77 -14.69 -7.04 -2.60
N MET A 78 -13.54 -6.55 -3.06
CA MET A 78 -12.39 -6.20 -2.22
C MET A 78 -12.68 -5.02 -1.27
N ASP A 79 -13.69 -4.22 -1.60
CA ASP A 79 -14.21 -3.11 -0.80
C ASP A 79 -15.17 -3.53 0.32
N SER A 80 -15.49 -4.83 0.43
CA SER A 80 -16.36 -5.35 1.49
C SER A 80 -15.72 -5.22 2.88
N PRO A 81 -16.48 -4.90 3.95
CA PRO A 81 -15.97 -4.86 5.33
C PRO A 81 -15.50 -6.22 5.88
N ARG A 82 -15.83 -7.33 5.18
CA ARG A 82 -15.42 -8.70 5.52
C ARG A 82 -14.40 -9.27 4.53
N PHE A 83 -13.88 -8.41 3.66
CA PHE A 83 -12.71 -8.72 2.87
C PHE A 83 -11.45 -8.38 3.67
N TYR A 84 -10.71 -9.41 4.07
CA TYR A 84 -9.47 -9.29 4.86
C TYR A 84 -8.25 -9.75 4.07
N GLY A 85 -8.38 -9.82 2.74
CA GLY A 85 -7.34 -10.32 1.86
C GLY A 85 -6.17 -9.35 1.70
N TRP A 86 -4.98 -9.91 1.60
CA TRP A 86 -3.71 -9.20 1.43
C TRP A 86 -3.53 -8.14 2.49
N VAL A 87 -3.48 -6.86 2.13
CA VAL A 87 -3.64 -5.71 3.02
C VAL A 87 -4.28 -4.65 2.13
N ILE A 88 -5.60 -4.68 2.02
CA ILE A 88 -6.37 -3.80 1.13
C ILE A 88 -7.35 -3.00 1.98
N GLY A 89 -7.33 -1.68 1.80
CA GLY A 89 -8.34 -0.80 2.37
C GLY A 89 -9.64 -0.85 1.56
N GLY A 90 -10.72 -0.39 2.17
CA GLY A 90 -11.90 0.05 1.44
C GLY A 90 -11.68 1.40 0.78
N THR A 91 -12.79 2.07 0.45
CA THR A 91 -12.78 3.39 -0.19
C THR A 91 -13.63 4.37 0.60
N GLN A 92 -13.05 5.50 1.01
CA GLN A 92 -13.78 6.61 1.60
C GLN A 92 -14.58 7.37 0.53
N PRO A 93 -15.87 7.70 0.76
CA PRO A 93 -16.70 8.38 -0.24
C PRO A 93 -16.10 9.72 -0.73
N VAL A 94 -15.49 10.49 0.18
CA VAL A 94 -14.86 11.77 -0.17
C VAL A 94 -13.64 11.57 -1.09
N SER A 95 -12.87 10.51 -0.87
CA SER A 95 -11.68 10.20 -1.66
C SER A 95 -12.07 9.67 -3.04
N LEU A 96 -13.13 8.86 -3.15
CA LEU A 96 -13.69 8.46 -4.43
C LEU A 96 -14.18 9.66 -5.24
N GLY A 97 -14.92 10.57 -4.59
CA GLY A 97 -15.37 11.81 -5.24
C GLY A 97 -14.21 12.69 -5.69
N ALA A 98 -13.16 12.82 -4.88
CA ALA A 98 -11.95 13.55 -5.25
C ALA A 98 -11.21 12.87 -6.41
N ASP A 99 -11.16 11.54 -6.46
CA ASP A 99 -10.52 10.81 -7.54
C ASP A 99 -11.29 10.93 -8.88
N TRP A 100 -12.62 11.01 -8.82
CA TRP A 100 -13.44 11.42 -9.96
C TRP A 100 -13.10 12.83 -10.45
N LEU A 101 -12.87 13.79 -9.55
CA LEU A 101 -12.42 15.13 -9.94
C LEU A 101 -11.03 15.07 -10.60
N VAL A 102 -10.10 14.27 -10.08
CA VAL A 102 -8.78 14.07 -10.70
C VAL A 102 -8.91 13.56 -12.13
N SER A 103 -9.72 12.51 -12.35
CA SER A 103 -9.98 11.98 -13.70
C SER A 103 -10.70 13.00 -14.60
N SER A 104 -11.57 13.84 -14.04
CA SER A 104 -12.31 14.86 -14.80
C SER A 104 -11.44 16.06 -15.17
N TRP A 105 -10.48 16.44 -14.33
CA TRP A 105 -9.52 17.50 -14.62
C TRP A 105 -8.41 17.05 -15.56
N ASP A 106 -8.03 15.77 -15.54
CA ASP A 106 -7.03 15.14 -16.43
C ASP A 106 -5.73 15.96 -16.59
N GLN A 107 -5.12 16.32 -15.45
CA GLN A 107 -3.92 17.15 -15.40
C GLN A 107 -2.65 16.30 -15.28
N ASN A 108 -1.61 16.64 -16.06
CA ASN A 108 -0.26 16.15 -15.81
C ASN A 108 0.37 16.91 -14.62
N ALA A 109 0.42 16.26 -13.46
CA ALA A 109 0.85 16.83 -12.18
C ALA A 109 2.38 16.82 -11.98
N ALA A 110 3.15 16.89 -13.06
CA ALA A 110 4.62 16.82 -13.04
C ALA A 110 5.31 18.09 -12.56
N MET A 111 4.70 19.25 -12.83
CA MET A 111 5.32 20.58 -12.74
C MET A 111 4.42 21.55 -11.98
N ARG A 112 4.99 22.27 -11.01
CA ARG A 112 4.25 23.16 -10.10
C ARG A 112 3.57 24.30 -10.83
N ALA A 113 4.27 24.94 -11.76
CA ALA A 113 3.76 26.12 -12.46
C ALA A 113 2.67 25.80 -13.50
N VAL A 114 2.62 24.56 -14.01
CA VAL A 114 1.69 24.18 -15.08
C VAL A 114 0.30 23.87 -14.54
N THR A 115 0.21 23.21 -13.38
CA THR A 115 -1.06 22.82 -12.75
C THR A 115 -1.06 23.11 -11.24
N PRO A 116 -0.98 24.40 -10.86
CA PRO A 116 -0.73 24.78 -9.46
C PRO A 116 -1.83 24.35 -8.49
N GLY A 117 -3.07 24.17 -8.97
CA GLY A 117 -4.20 23.77 -8.13
C GLY A 117 -4.05 22.36 -7.57
N VAL A 118 -3.73 21.37 -8.40
CA VAL A 118 -3.55 19.99 -7.93
C VAL A 118 -2.27 19.85 -7.13
N VAL A 119 -1.21 20.55 -7.54
CA VAL A 119 0.08 20.53 -6.83
C VAL A 119 -0.04 21.14 -5.44
N ALA A 120 -0.77 22.25 -5.27
CA ALA A 120 -0.99 22.85 -3.95
C ALA A 120 -1.71 21.87 -2.99
N ALA A 121 -2.67 21.10 -3.49
CA ALA A 121 -3.33 20.07 -2.69
C ALA A 121 -2.36 18.94 -2.29
N GLU A 122 -1.48 18.51 -3.20
CA GLU A 122 -0.46 17.50 -2.91
C GLU A 122 0.59 17.99 -1.90
N GLU A 123 1.07 19.22 -2.04
CA GLU A 123 2.03 19.81 -1.09
C GLU A 123 1.42 19.94 0.32
N LEU A 124 0.15 20.34 0.42
CA LEU A 124 -0.58 20.36 1.70
C LEU A 124 -0.75 18.96 2.28
N ALA A 125 -1.16 17.98 1.47
CA ALA A 125 -1.27 16.59 1.91
C ALA A 125 0.08 16.05 2.40
N GLY A 126 1.17 16.31 1.66
CA GLY A 126 2.53 15.93 2.03
C GLY A 126 2.94 16.52 3.38
N GLY A 127 2.74 17.82 3.57
CA GLY A 127 3.02 18.48 4.85
C GLY A 127 2.21 17.91 6.01
N TRP A 128 0.92 17.62 5.80
CA TRP A 128 0.09 16.97 6.83
C TRP A 128 0.53 15.54 7.12
N LEU A 129 0.99 14.77 6.12
CA LEU A 129 1.52 13.43 6.33
C LEU A 129 2.78 13.45 7.19
N VAL A 130 3.72 14.36 6.90
CA VAL A 130 4.95 14.52 7.69
C VAL A 130 4.62 14.85 9.16
N ASP A 131 3.70 15.78 9.39
CA ASP A 131 3.24 16.19 10.72
C ASP A 131 2.47 15.06 11.45
N LEU A 132 1.55 14.37 10.77
CA LEU A 132 0.78 13.28 11.35
C LEU A 132 1.66 12.10 11.77
N LEU A 133 2.63 11.74 10.94
CA LEU A 133 3.54 10.62 11.19
C LEU A 133 4.70 10.97 12.14
N GLY A 134 4.81 12.23 12.57
CA GLY A 134 5.88 12.69 13.46
C GLY A 134 7.27 12.62 12.84
N LEU A 135 7.35 12.82 11.52
CA LEU A 135 8.59 12.74 10.75
C LEU A 135 9.33 14.09 10.75
N PRO A 136 10.62 14.13 10.35
CA PRO A 136 11.37 15.38 10.27
C PRO A 136 10.65 16.44 9.42
N PRO A 137 10.50 17.69 9.88
CA PRO A 137 9.80 18.73 9.13
C PRO A 137 10.42 19.09 7.77
N SER A 138 11.68 18.72 7.55
CA SER A 138 12.36 18.87 6.25
C SER A 138 12.03 17.76 5.26
N ALA A 139 11.34 16.69 5.68
CA ALA A 139 11.09 15.55 4.83
C ALA A 139 10.19 15.93 3.64
N GLU A 140 10.51 15.38 2.48
CA GLU A 140 9.78 15.60 1.23
C GLU A 140 8.95 14.37 0.88
N VAL A 141 7.79 14.61 0.25
CA VAL A 141 6.78 13.58 -0.03
C VAL A 141 6.53 13.45 -1.54
N GLY A 142 6.68 12.24 -2.05
CA GLY A 142 6.31 11.84 -3.41
C GLY A 142 5.09 10.92 -3.42
N PHE A 143 4.10 11.21 -4.27
CA PHE A 143 2.92 10.36 -4.46
C PHE A 143 3.11 9.42 -5.67
N VAL A 144 3.15 8.12 -5.40
CA VAL A 144 3.48 7.06 -6.37
C VAL A 144 2.35 6.03 -6.45
N THR A 145 2.53 4.99 -7.26
CA THR A 145 1.50 3.97 -7.50
C THR A 145 1.25 3.05 -6.29
N GLY A 146 2.26 2.82 -5.45
CA GLY A 146 2.14 1.98 -4.25
C GLY A 146 3.47 1.75 -3.55
N ALA A 147 3.46 0.97 -2.46
CA ALA A 147 4.61 0.74 -1.60
C ALA A 147 5.83 0.18 -2.34
N THR A 148 5.67 -0.66 -3.36
CA THR A 148 6.82 -1.13 -4.17
C THR A 148 7.58 0.04 -4.81
N THR A 149 6.86 0.98 -5.41
CA THR A 149 7.45 2.17 -6.03
C THR A 149 7.95 3.14 -4.97
N ALA A 150 7.25 3.26 -3.84
CA ALA A 150 7.67 4.14 -2.75
C ALA A 150 8.98 3.64 -2.10
N ASN A 151 9.09 2.33 -1.86
CA ASN A 151 10.31 1.65 -1.45
C ASN A 151 11.43 1.92 -2.46
N ALA A 152 11.15 1.79 -3.77
CA ALA A 152 12.14 2.04 -4.81
C ALA A 152 12.64 3.50 -4.78
N VAL A 153 11.76 4.48 -4.61
CA VAL A 153 12.14 5.91 -4.48
C VAL A 153 13.08 6.12 -3.29
N GLY A 154 12.70 5.62 -2.10
CA GLY A 154 13.54 5.75 -0.90
C GLY A 154 14.88 5.01 -1.02
N MET A 155 14.89 3.81 -1.62
CA MET A 155 16.11 3.03 -1.82
C MET A 155 17.03 3.61 -2.89
N ILE A 156 16.48 4.23 -3.94
CA ILE A 156 17.27 4.93 -4.97
C ILE A 156 17.95 6.16 -4.36
N ALA A 157 17.20 6.98 -3.62
CA ALA A 157 17.77 8.14 -2.91
C ALA A 157 18.87 7.68 -1.92
N GLY A 158 18.59 6.64 -1.15
CA GLY A 158 19.55 6.09 -0.19
C GLY A 158 20.81 5.52 -0.84
N ARG A 159 20.66 4.76 -1.94
CA ARG A 159 21.77 4.23 -2.72
C ARG A 159 22.68 5.34 -3.24
N ASP A 160 22.10 6.35 -3.87
CA ASP A 160 22.88 7.44 -4.46
C ASP A 160 23.62 8.23 -3.39
N GLU A 161 22.99 8.47 -2.24
CA GLU A 161 23.61 9.16 -1.13
C GLU A 161 24.76 8.36 -0.50
N VAL A 162 24.61 7.06 -0.26
CA VAL A 162 25.71 6.25 0.30
C VAL A 162 26.86 6.06 -0.70
N LEU A 163 26.58 6.01 -2.00
CA LEU A 163 27.60 6.01 -3.04
C LEU A 163 28.34 7.35 -3.10
N ARG A 164 27.61 8.47 -3.01
CA ARG A 164 28.20 9.81 -2.98
C ARG A 164 29.13 9.99 -1.78
N ARG A 165 28.72 9.51 -0.58
CA ARG A 165 29.57 9.48 0.62
C ARG A 165 30.84 8.65 0.43
N ALA A 166 30.77 7.60 -0.40
CA ALA A 166 31.90 6.77 -0.80
C ALA A 166 32.70 7.33 -2.00
N GLY A 167 32.38 8.53 -2.48
CA GLY A 167 33.08 9.19 -3.57
C GLY A 167 32.70 8.74 -4.98
N TRP A 168 31.51 8.15 -5.17
CA TRP A 168 30.99 7.70 -6.46
C TRP A 168 29.69 8.41 -6.85
N ASP A 169 29.58 8.94 -8.07
CA ASP A 169 28.35 9.58 -8.57
C ASP A 169 27.60 8.65 -9.53
N ALA A 170 26.62 7.91 -9.00
CA ALA A 170 25.83 6.96 -9.78
C ALA A 170 25.00 7.61 -10.90
N ARG A 171 24.68 8.89 -10.80
CA ARG A 171 23.89 9.61 -11.80
C ARG A 171 24.71 9.92 -13.05
N THR A 172 26.01 10.20 -12.88
CA THR A 172 26.91 10.52 -13.98
C THR A 172 27.61 9.28 -14.52
N ASP A 173 28.14 8.45 -13.62
CA ASP A 173 29.02 7.32 -13.96
C ASP A 173 28.26 5.98 -14.08
N GLY A 174 26.98 5.96 -13.70
CA GLY A 174 26.20 4.74 -13.56
C GLY A 174 26.64 3.90 -12.36
N LEU A 175 26.09 2.69 -12.22
CA LEU A 175 26.44 1.78 -11.10
C LEU A 175 27.70 0.94 -11.39
N ALA A 176 28.08 0.77 -12.66
CA ALA A 176 29.19 -0.08 -13.05
C ALA A 176 30.53 0.61 -12.72
N GLY A 177 31.42 -0.10 -12.01
CA GLY A 177 32.73 0.44 -11.59
C GLY A 177 32.71 1.12 -10.22
N GLY A 178 31.53 1.42 -9.67
CA GLY A 178 31.38 1.94 -8.31
C GLY A 178 31.47 0.88 -7.21
N PRO A 179 31.59 1.30 -5.94
CA PRO A 179 31.56 0.37 -4.82
C PRO A 179 30.20 -0.32 -4.71
N ARG A 180 30.20 -1.62 -4.43
CA ARG A 180 28.96 -2.37 -4.22
C ARG A 180 28.26 -1.86 -2.96
N VAL A 181 27.01 -1.40 -3.09
CA VAL A 181 26.16 -1.08 -1.93
C VAL A 181 25.66 -2.39 -1.31
N ARG A 182 25.88 -2.55 -0.01
CA ARG A 182 25.36 -3.69 0.77
C ARG A 182 23.91 -3.42 1.13
N PHE A 183 22.99 -4.04 0.40
CA PHE A 183 21.58 -4.02 0.75
C PHE A 183 21.27 -5.11 1.78
N ILE A 184 20.68 -4.74 2.92
CA ILE A 184 20.43 -5.60 4.07
C ILE A 184 18.97 -5.45 4.47
N ALA A 185 18.29 -6.57 4.77
CA ALA A 185 16.91 -6.55 5.21
C ALA A 185 16.57 -7.80 6.04
N GLY A 186 15.49 -7.72 6.82
CA GLY A 186 15.00 -8.87 7.59
C GLY A 186 14.56 -10.05 6.72
N GLN A 187 14.66 -11.26 7.26
CA GLN A 187 14.26 -12.49 6.60
C GLN A 187 12.78 -12.50 6.21
N GLU A 188 11.92 -11.89 7.03
CA GLU A 188 10.47 -11.84 6.81
C GLU A 188 9.98 -10.53 6.18
N ARG A 189 10.86 -9.75 5.52
CA ARG A 189 10.45 -8.58 4.75
C ARG A 189 9.44 -8.95 3.65
N HIS A 190 8.63 -7.99 3.22
CA HIS A 190 7.72 -8.20 2.09
C HIS A 190 8.49 -8.34 0.76
N ILE A 191 8.01 -9.18 -0.16
CA ILE A 191 8.71 -9.45 -1.43
C ILE A 191 8.88 -8.19 -2.31
N SER A 192 8.02 -7.18 -2.15
CA SER A 192 8.18 -5.90 -2.86
C SER A 192 9.48 -5.16 -2.51
N VAL A 193 10.08 -5.44 -1.34
CA VAL A 193 11.40 -4.93 -0.95
C VAL A 193 12.49 -5.47 -1.88
N ASP A 194 12.37 -6.73 -2.31
CA ASP A 194 13.31 -7.34 -3.25
C ASP A 194 13.17 -6.70 -4.65
N ASP A 195 11.94 -6.43 -5.08
CA ASP A 195 11.69 -5.74 -6.36
C ASP A 195 12.17 -4.29 -6.32
N ALA A 196 11.92 -3.57 -5.23
CA ALA A 196 12.47 -2.23 -5.02
C ALA A 196 14.01 -2.23 -5.06
N GLY A 197 14.64 -3.21 -4.42
CA GLY A 197 16.09 -3.42 -4.48
C GLY A 197 16.60 -3.68 -5.91
N ARG A 198 15.86 -4.46 -6.71
CA ARG A 198 16.17 -4.69 -8.13
C ARG A 198 16.02 -3.43 -8.97
N TYR A 199 14.95 -2.65 -8.78
CA TYR A 199 14.77 -1.36 -9.45
C TYR A 199 15.86 -0.36 -9.08
N ALA A 200 16.30 -0.38 -7.82
CA ALA A 200 17.43 0.39 -7.35
C ALA A 200 18.80 -0.18 -7.79
N GLY A 201 18.87 -1.30 -8.51
CA GLY A 201 20.15 -1.90 -8.94
C GLY A 201 21.00 -2.47 -7.79
N LEU A 202 20.39 -2.70 -6.62
CA LEU A 202 21.03 -3.29 -5.43
C LEU A 202 21.04 -4.83 -5.48
N GLY A 203 20.11 -5.42 -6.26
CA GLY A 203 19.88 -6.86 -6.28
C GLY A 203 19.06 -7.33 -5.08
N VAL A 204 19.27 -8.58 -4.66
CA VAL A 204 18.62 -9.14 -3.47
C VAL A 204 19.39 -8.76 -2.19
N PRO A 205 18.69 -8.54 -1.07
CA PRO A 205 19.35 -8.16 0.17
C PRO A 205 20.10 -9.33 0.80
N ALA A 206 21.16 -9.00 1.54
CA ALA A 206 21.69 -9.88 2.58
C ALA A 206 20.64 -10.00 3.70
N VAL A 207 20.30 -11.24 4.03
CA VAL A 207 19.19 -11.54 4.92
C VAL A 207 19.66 -11.60 6.37
N VAL A 208 18.99 -10.84 7.24
CA VAL A 208 19.17 -10.89 8.69
C VAL A 208 18.05 -11.71 9.33
N ALA A 209 18.39 -12.55 10.31
CA ALA A 209 17.42 -13.39 11.00
C ALA A 209 16.30 -12.55 11.66
N SER A 210 15.10 -13.10 11.67
CA SER A 210 13.95 -12.55 12.39
C SER A 210 13.66 -13.32 13.68
N ASP A 211 12.92 -12.71 14.59
CA ASP A 211 12.34 -13.39 15.73
C ASP A 211 11.03 -14.12 15.37
N ALA A 212 10.36 -14.71 16.36
CA ALA A 212 9.13 -15.48 16.14
C ALA A 212 7.94 -14.63 15.63
N GLN A 213 7.98 -13.30 15.78
CA GLN A 213 6.96 -12.39 15.25
C GLN A 213 7.40 -11.76 13.91
N GLY A 214 8.50 -12.21 13.32
CA GLY A 214 9.00 -11.70 12.03
C GLY A 214 9.81 -10.42 12.12
N ARG A 215 10.09 -9.90 13.32
CA ARG A 215 10.89 -8.69 13.53
C ARG A 215 12.36 -8.98 13.33
N ILE A 216 13.10 -8.09 12.68
CA ILE A 216 14.54 -8.23 12.52
C ILE A 216 15.22 -8.29 13.88
N ARG A 217 16.19 -9.20 14.02
CA ARG A 217 17.01 -9.29 15.22
C ARG A 217 18.15 -8.26 15.19
N VAL A 218 18.13 -7.32 16.12
CA VAL A 218 19.12 -6.20 16.18
C VAL A 218 20.55 -6.69 16.39
N ASP A 219 20.75 -7.76 17.15
CA ASP A 219 22.06 -8.38 17.34
C ASP A 219 22.59 -8.98 16.03
N ALA A 220 21.75 -9.73 15.31
CA ALA A 220 22.10 -10.26 13.99
C ALA A 220 22.34 -9.15 12.94
N LEU A 221 21.60 -8.04 13.01
CA LEU A 221 21.82 -6.87 12.16
C LEU A 221 23.20 -6.25 12.42
N ARG A 222 23.59 -6.12 13.69
CA ARG A 222 24.91 -5.63 14.09
C ARG A 222 26.03 -6.49 13.52
N ASP A 223 25.89 -7.81 13.62
CA ASP A 223 26.87 -8.77 13.08
C ASP A 223 26.98 -8.63 11.56
N ALA A 224 25.84 -8.61 10.85
CA ALA A 224 25.82 -8.46 9.39
C ALA A 224 26.44 -7.13 8.89
N LEU A 225 26.28 -6.05 9.67
CA LEU A 225 26.90 -4.77 9.36
C LEU A 225 28.41 -4.78 9.62
N ALA A 226 28.87 -5.47 10.67
CA ALA A 226 30.29 -5.59 11.05
C ALA A 226 31.10 -6.50 10.10
N GLU A 227 30.47 -7.51 9.49
CA GLU A 227 31.14 -8.44 8.56
C GLU A 227 31.58 -7.79 7.23
N GLY A 228 31.07 -6.60 6.89
CA GLY A 228 31.34 -5.95 5.61
C GLY A 228 31.80 -4.50 5.74
N SER A 229 32.62 -4.07 4.79
CA SER A 229 33.02 -2.66 4.61
C SER A 229 32.32 -2.03 3.41
N GLY A 230 32.23 -0.71 3.39
CA GLY A 230 31.67 0.06 2.28
C GLY A 230 30.20 0.44 2.46
N PRO A 231 29.62 1.14 1.47
CA PRO A 231 28.29 1.73 1.57
C PRO A 231 27.24 0.66 1.84
N ALA A 232 26.27 0.97 2.70
CA ALA A 232 25.24 0.03 3.12
C ALA A 232 23.87 0.71 3.18
N LEU A 233 22.83 -0.08 2.94
CA LEU A 233 21.44 0.32 3.06
C LEU A 233 20.69 -0.79 3.81
N VAL A 234 20.00 -0.42 4.88
CA VAL A 234 19.18 -1.31 5.70
C VAL A 234 17.70 -0.99 5.44
N CYS A 235 16.90 -2.01 5.13
CA CYS A 235 15.44 -1.89 5.10
C CYS A 235 14.84 -2.54 6.34
N LEU A 236 14.16 -1.73 7.14
CA LEU A 236 13.33 -2.13 8.28
C LEU A 236 11.87 -2.18 7.87
N GLN A 237 11.01 -2.81 8.68
CA GLN A 237 9.59 -2.91 8.43
C GLN A 237 8.73 -2.37 9.59
N ALA A 238 7.67 -1.65 9.25
CA ALA A 238 6.59 -1.24 10.14
C ALA A 238 5.33 -2.02 9.75
N GLY A 239 5.06 -3.11 10.46
CA GLY A 239 3.95 -4.02 10.17
C GLY A 239 4.38 -5.17 9.26
N ASN A 240 4.81 -6.27 9.86
CA ASN A 240 5.02 -7.54 9.17
C ASN A 240 3.70 -8.04 8.57
N VAL A 241 3.74 -8.52 7.32
CA VAL A 241 2.51 -8.87 6.59
C VAL A 241 1.73 -10.00 7.27
N HIS A 242 2.38 -10.92 7.98
CA HIS A 242 1.76 -12.01 8.70
C HIS A 242 1.37 -11.64 10.12
N SER A 243 2.31 -11.12 10.91
CA SER A 243 2.11 -10.89 12.36
C SER A 243 1.61 -9.48 12.71
N GLY A 244 1.79 -8.52 11.81
CA GLY A 244 1.57 -7.09 12.09
C GLY A 244 2.64 -6.47 12.99
N ALA A 245 3.72 -7.18 13.31
CA ALA A 245 4.77 -6.72 14.20
C ALA A 245 5.69 -5.65 13.57
N PHE A 246 6.42 -4.93 14.41
CA PHE A 246 7.28 -3.81 14.02
C PHE A 246 8.71 -4.11 14.43
N ASP A 247 9.67 -3.75 13.58
CA ASP A 247 11.08 -3.80 13.96
C ASP A 247 11.38 -2.82 15.11
N ASP A 248 12.39 -3.12 15.93
CA ASP A 248 12.88 -2.18 16.96
C ASP A 248 13.64 -1.04 16.30
N PHE A 249 12.92 0.01 15.89
CA PHE A 249 13.50 1.13 15.15
C PHE A 249 14.57 1.85 15.96
N ALA A 250 14.33 2.12 17.24
CA ALA A 250 15.28 2.84 18.08
C ALA A 250 16.65 2.15 18.12
N ALA A 251 16.67 0.83 18.33
CA ALA A 251 17.92 0.08 18.39
C ALA A 251 18.50 -0.22 16.98
N ALA A 252 17.66 -0.60 16.01
CA ALA A 252 18.12 -0.97 14.67
C ALA A 252 18.67 0.22 13.88
N ILE A 253 18.01 1.39 13.96
CA ILE A 253 18.47 2.62 13.30
C ILE A 253 19.81 3.06 13.89
N ALA A 254 19.95 3.06 15.22
CA ALA A 254 21.21 3.42 15.87
C ALA A 254 22.38 2.53 15.39
N VAL A 255 22.17 1.21 15.34
CA VAL A 255 23.18 0.26 14.85
C VAL A 255 23.53 0.49 13.37
N ALA A 256 22.54 0.75 12.54
CA ALA A 256 22.74 1.00 11.12
C ALA A 256 23.49 2.32 10.86
N HIS A 257 23.11 3.39 11.56
CA HIS A 257 23.76 4.69 11.46
C HIS A 257 25.19 4.70 12.02
N ASP A 258 25.47 3.98 13.10
CA ASP A 258 26.84 3.77 13.62
C ASP A 258 27.75 3.12 12.55
N ALA A 259 27.19 2.27 11.69
CA ALA A 259 27.87 1.65 10.55
C ALA A 259 27.87 2.52 9.27
N GLY A 260 27.33 3.74 9.33
CA GLY A 260 27.22 4.67 8.20
C GLY A 260 26.19 4.25 7.14
N ALA A 261 25.29 3.32 7.46
CA ALA A 261 24.27 2.85 6.53
C ALA A 261 23.11 3.85 6.40
N TRP A 262 22.46 3.85 5.24
CA TRP A 262 21.13 4.46 5.06
C TRP A 262 20.06 3.53 5.62
N VAL A 263 19.04 4.08 6.29
CA VAL A 263 17.90 3.32 6.80
C VAL A 263 16.61 3.70 6.07
N HIS A 264 15.99 2.71 5.44
CA HIS A 264 14.67 2.81 4.85
C HIS A 264 13.66 2.01 5.70
N VAL A 265 12.46 2.55 5.91
CA VAL A 265 11.36 1.84 6.57
C VAL A 265 10.24 1.56 5.58
N ASP A 266 10.03 0.28 5.26
CA ASP A 266 8.81 -0.17 4.59
C ASP A 266 7.68 -0.23 5.62
N GLY A 267 6.81 0.76 5.60
CA GLY A 267 5.60 0.81 6.42
C GLY A 267 4.34 0.91 5.59
N ALA A 268 4.25 0.09 4.55
CA ALA A 268 3.12 0.04 3.61
C ALA A 268 1.74 0.21 4.29
N PHE A 269 1.56 -0.37 5.48
CA PHE A 269 0.35 -0.17 6.30
C PHE A 269 0.63 0.22 7.76
N GLY A 270 1.86 0.01 8.26
CA GLY A 270 2.19 0.20 9.68
C GLY A 270 2.62 1.60 10.09
N LEU A 271 3.09 2.49 9.19
CA LEU A 271 3.54 3.84 9.60
C LEU A 271 2.44 4.59 10.39
N TRP A 272 1.18 4.35 10.03
CA TRP A 272 0.00 4.98 10.61
C TRP A 272 -0.20 4.71 12.10
N ALA A 273 0.41 3.66 12.66
CA ALA A 273 0.41 3.43 14.12
C ALA A 273 1.00 4.61 14.90
N ALA A 274 1.85 5.44 14.28
CA ALA A 274 2.40 6.66 14.88
C ALA A 274 1.34 7.72 15.21
N VAL A 275 0.21 7.72 14.49
CA VAL A 275 -0.85 8.74 14.67
C VAL A 275 -1.70 8.44 15.91
N THR A 276 -1.76 7.18 16.34
CA THR A 276 -2.63 6.72 17.43
C THR A 276 -1.85 6.62 18.74
N PRO A 277 -2.20 7.39 19.79
CA PRO A 277 -1.46 7.38 21.06
C PRO A 277 -1.25 5.99 21.68
N GLY A 278 -2.29 5.13 21.65
CA GLY A 278 -2.22 3.76 22.16
C GLY A 278 -1.26 2.82 21.40
N LEU A 279 -0.94 3.15 20.15
CA LEU A 279 -0.09 2.34 19.27
C LEU A 279 1.28 2.98 19.00
N SER A 280 1.48 4.23 19.40
CA SER A 280 2.73 5.00 19.18
C SER A 280 4.01 4.31 19.68
N HIS A 281 3.89 3.41 20.66
CA HIS A 281 5.02 2.61 21.14
C HIS A 281 5.58 1.66 20.06
N LEU A 282 4.77 1.26 19.07
CA LEU A 282 5.17 0.41 17.95
C LEU A 282 6.10 1.14 16.96
N THR A 283 6.04 2.48 16.92
CA THR A 283 6.83 3.32 16.02
C THR A 283 7.90 4.13 16.76
N ALA A 284 8.21 3.78 18.01
CA ALA A 284 9.22 4.46 18.81
C ALA A 284 10.59 4.43 18.11
N GLY A 285 11.14 5.61 17.83
CA GLY A 285 12.42 5.77 17.12
C GLY A 285 12.32 5.78 15.59
N MET A 286 11.15 5.48 15.00
CA MET A 286 10.95 5.39 13.54
C MET A 286 11.32 6.67 12.78
N ALA A 287 11.08 7.84 13.37
CA ALA A 287 11.43 9.14 12.78
C ALA A 287 12.94 9.35 12.59
N GLY A 288 13.79 8.50 13.19
CA GLY A 288 15.23 8.52 13.00
C GLY A 288 15.71 7.88 11.69
N ALA A 289 14.83 7.26 10.89
CA ALA A 289 15.23 6.71 9.59
C ALA A 289 15.47 7.81 8.55
N ASP A 290 16.02 7.44 7.39
CA ASP A 290 16.36 8.37 6.32
C ASP A 290 15.26 8.45 5.24
N SER A 291 14.45 7.41 5.13
CA SER A 291 13.29 7.37 4.22
C SER A 291 12.23 6.36 4.67
N TRP A 292 11.00 6.59 4.23
CA TRP A 292 9.84 5.77 4.56
C TRP A 292 8.95 5.55 3.34
N ALA A 293 8.22 4.45 3.35
CA ALA A 293 7.18 4.15 2.37
C ALA A 293 5.88 3.76 3.07
N THR A 294 4.74 4.23 2.54
CA THR A 294 3.41 3.78 2.99
C THR A 294 2.39 3.83 1.87
N ASP A 295 1.23 3.19 2.04
CA ASP A 295 0.11 3.24 1.10
C ASP A 295 -1.11 3.91 1.75
N ALA A 296 -1.65 4.93 1.07
CA ALA A 296 -2.93 5.52 1.46
C ALA A 296 -4.11 4.63 1.04
N HIS A 297 -3.95 3.83 -0.02
CA HIS A 297 -4.97 2.85 -0.44
C HIS A 297 -5.07 1.61 0.46
N LYS A 298 -4.25 1.55 1.51
CA LYS A 298 -4.37 0.60 2.60
C LYS A 298 -5.07 1.28 3.77
N THR A 299 -4.31 1.89 4.67
CA THR A 299 -4.85 2.35 5.95
C THR A 299 -5.77 3.56 5.82
N LEU A 300 -5.48 4.52 4.93
CA LEU A 300 -6.36 5.70 4.73
C LEU A 300 -7.60 5.41 3.87
N ASN A 301 -7.70 4.22 3.27
CA ASN A 301 -8.84 3.82 2.46
C ASN A 301 -9.10 4.82 1.28
N VAL A 302 -8.03 5.26 0.63
CA VAL A 302 -8.05 6.05 -0.61
C VAL A 302 -8.12 5.10 -1.83
N PRO A 303 -8.83 5.41 -2.92
CA PRO A 303 -8.82 4.56 -4.11
C PRO A 303 -7.41 4.25 -4.64
N TYR A 304 -7.26 3.09 -5.27
CA TYR A 304 -6.04 2.77 -6.02
C TYR A 304 -5.90 3.68 -7.24
N ASP A 305 -4.69 4.07 -7.63
CA ASP A 305 -3.39 3.81 -7.02
C ASP A 305 -2.96 4.94 -6.07
N SER A 306 -2.35 4.61 -4.91
CA SER A 306 -1.98 5.64 -3.92
C SER A 306 -0.92 5.17 -2.92
N GLY A 307 0.34 5.24 -3.34
CA GLY A 307 1.53 5.05 -2.49
C GLY A 307 2.21 6.39 -2.17
N ILE A 308 2.99 6.40 -1.09
CA ILE A 308 3.64 7.59 -0.55
C ILE A 308 5.09 7.24 -0.23
N ALA A 309 6.02 7.93 -0.90
CA ALA A 309 7.44 7.92 -0.59
C ALA A 309 7.80 9.16 0.22
N ILE A 310 8.57 8.99 1.29
CA ILE A 310 9.00 10.08 2.15
C ILE A 310 10.52 9.98 2.32
N VAL A 311 11.25 11.08 2.11
CA VAL A 311 12.72 11.12 2.29
C VAL A 311 13.07 12.31 3.17
N ALA A 312 13.87 12.06 4.22
CA ALA A 312 14.16 13.04 5.26
C ALA A 312 14.99 14.23 4.75
N ASP A 313 15.94 13.96 3.87
CA ASP A 313 16.82 14.96 3.24
C ASP A 313 16.35 15.30 1.82
N PRO A 314 15.82 16.51 1.58
CA PRO A 314 15.44 16.98 0.24
C PRO A 314 16.60 16.89 -0.76
N THR A 315 17.83 17.11 -0.31
CA THR A 315 19.02 17.09 -1.18
C THR A 315 19.23 15.70 -1.76
N ALA A 316 19.13 14.65 -0.92
CA ALA A 316 19.25 13.27 -1.36
C ALA A 316 18.14 12.89 -2.35
N LEU A 317 16.89 13.27 -2.05
CA LEU A 317 15.75 13.02 -2.93
C LEU A 317 15.91 13.70 -4.29
N TYR A 318 16.12 15.03 -4.29
CA TYR A 318 16.21 15.79 -5.52
C TYR A 318 17.44 15.42 -6.34
N SER A 319 18.57 15.09 -5.70
CA SER A 319 19.76 14.63 -6.43
C SER A 319 19.51 13.34 -7.19
N ALA A 320 18.66 12.46 -6.67
CA ALA A 320 18.34 11.18 -7.29
C ALA A 320 17.36 11.30 -8.47
N PHE A 321 16.45 12.27 -8.46
CA PHE A 321 15.35 12.38 -9.44
C PHE A 321 15.36 13.65 -10.30
N THR A 322 16.28 14.59 -10.06
CA THR A 322 16.41 15.80 -10.89
C THR A 322 17.03 15.48 -12.25
N GLN A 323 16.35 15.91 -13.31
CA GLN A 323 16.78 15.76 -14.70
C GLN A 323 17.76 16.86 -15.17
N GLN A 324 18.13 17.81 -14.31
CA GLN A 324 19.05 18.91 -14.63
C GLN A 324 20.51 18.60 -14.30
N ALA A 325 21.42 19.20 -15.08
CA ALA A 325 22.87 19.07 -14.93
C ALA A 325 23.36 19.61 -13.57
N ALA A 326 24.40 18.99 -13.02
CA ALA A 326 24.95 19.19 -11.68
C ALA A 326 25.41 20.63 -11.32
N TYR A 327 25.36 21.59 -12.25
CA TYR A 327 25.89 22.94 -12.07
C TYR A 327 24.83 24.03 -11.92
N LEU A 328 23.55 23.74 -12.20
CA LEU A 328 22.47 24.64 -11.82
C LEU A 328 22.26 24.45 -10.32
N ALA A 329 22.87 25.35 -9.54
CA ALA A 329 22.69 25.41 -8.10
C ALA A 329 21.21 25.21 -7.77
N ALA A 330 20.92 24.25 -6.88
CA ALA A 330 19.62 24.12 -6.26
C ALA A 330 19.21 25.50 -5.76
N SER A 331 18.29 26.16 -6.48
CA SER A 331 17.65 27.34 -5.95
C SER A 331 16.88 26.91 -4.71
N ALA A 332 16.68 27.83 -3.77
CA ALA A 332 15.90 27.61 -2.56
C ALA A 332 14.38 27.40 -2.84
N ASP A 333 14.03 26.90 -4.02
CA ASP A 333 12.67 26.68 -4.48
C ASP A 333 12.25 25.23 -4.23
N VAL A 334 11.03 25.06 -3.75
CA VAL A 334 10.37 23.76 -3.60
C VAL A 334 10.37 23.03 -4.96
N GLY A 335 10.92 21.81 -4.97
CA GLY A 335 11.08 21.00 -6.19
C GLY A 335 9.76 20.58 -6.82
N ASP A 336 9.77 20.37 -8.14
CA ASP A 336 8.63 19.87 -8.88
C ASP A 336 8.22 18.46 -8.39
N PRO A 337 6.92 18.10 -8.42
CA PRO A 337 6.48 16.76 -8.03
C PRO A 337 7.22 15.62 -8.76
N SER A 338 7.59 15.84 -10.02
CA SER A 338 8.40 14.88 -10.80
C SER A 338 9.82 14.66 -10.26
N GLN A 339 10.34 15.57 -9.43
CA GLN A 339 11.64 15.43 -8.76
C GLN A 339 11.54 14.66 -7.42
N ARG A 340 10.35 14.13 -7.09
CA ARG A 340 10.10 13.36 -5.86
C ARG A 340 9.71 11.90 -6.13
N VAL A 341 9.62 11.51 -7.40
CA VAL A 341 9.10 10.21 -7.87
C VAL A 341 9.86 9.73 -9.11
N LEU A 342 9.53 8.53 -9.61
CA LEU A 342 10.16 7.97 -10.82
C LEU A 342 9.61 8.56 -12.11
N GLU A 343 8.32 8.92 -12.13
CA GLU A 343 7.63 9.32 -13.35
C GLU A 343 7.74 10.84 -13.63
N LEU A 344 8.03 11.20 -14.89
CA LEU A 344 7.83 12.57 -15.36
C LEU A 344 6.33 12.87 -15.50
N SER A 345 5.64 12.20 -16.42
CA SER A 345 4.17 12.35 -16.58
C SER A 345 3.45 11.58 -15.48
N ARG A 346 2.57 12.26 -14.73
CA ARG A 346 1.93 11.65 -13.57
C ARG A 346 0.55 12.22 -13.23
N ARG A 347 -0.30 11.36 -12.66
CA ARG A 347 -1.64 11.68 -12.12
C ARG A 347 -1.51 12.42 -10.77
N ALA A 348 -2.42 13.34 -10.46
CA ALA A 348 -2.50 14.06 -9.18
C ALA A 348 -2.96 13.18 -7.98
N ARG A 349 -2.20 12.11 -7.68
CA ARG A 349 -2.51 11.09 -6.66
C ARG A 349 -2.64 11.61 -5.23
N GLY A 350 -2.04 12.75 -4.90
CA GLY A 350 -2.17 13.36 -3.58
C GLY A 350 -3.48 14.13 -3.38
N VAL A 351 -4.27 14.40 -4.43
CA VAL A 351 -5.58 15.07 -4.30
C VAL A 351 -6.59 14.20 -3.52
N PRO A 352 -6.78 12.90 -3.84
CA PRO A 352 -7.63 12.03 -3.02
C PRO A 352 -7.12 11.82 -1.59
N VAL A 353 -5.80 11.88 -1.38
CA VAL A 353 -5.18 11.84 -0.04
C VAL A 353 -5.49 13.12 0.73
N TRP A 354 -5.34 14.28 0.11
CA TRP A 354 -5.73 15.57 0.69
C TRP A 354 -7.20 15.54 1.13
N ALA A 355 -8.10 15.04 0.28
CA ALA A 355 -9.52 14.96 0.58
C ALA A 355 -9.82 14.02 1.77
N ALA A 356 -9.12 12.87 1.86
CA ALA A 356 -9.22 11.97 3.00
C ALA A 356 -8.79 12.67 4.30
N LEU A 357 -7.60 13.28 4.29
CA LEU A 357 -7.04 13.97 5.46
C LEU A 357 -7.88 15.16 5.88
N ALA A 358 -8.36 15.96 4.93
CA ALA A 358 -9.24 17.11 5.20
C ALA A 358 -10.58 16.67 5.83
N ARG A 359 -11.12 15.52 5.42
CA ARG A 359 -12.36 14.98 5.96
C ARG A 359 -12.17 14.35 7.34
N LEU A 360 -11.09 13.61 7.55
CA LEU A 360 -10.84 12.88 8.79
C LEU A 360 -10.29 13.81 9.87
N GLY A 361 -9.43 14.76 9.51
CA GLY A 361 -8.59 15.48 10.46
C GLY A 361 -7.63 14.54 11.20
N ARG A 362 -6.83 15.10 12.12
CA ARG A 362 -5.88 14.31 12.93
C ARG A 362 -6.58 13.24 13.77
N ASP A 363 -7.63 13.63 14.49
CA ASP A 363 -8.36 12.74 15.38
C ASP A 363 -9.07 11.62 14.61
N GLY A 364 -9.69 11.93 13.47
CA GLY A 364 -10.35 10.91 12.65
C GLY A 364 -9.37 9.91 12.01
N VAL A 365 -8.13 10.32 11.71
CA VAL A 365 -7.08 9.37 11.28
C VAL A 365 -6.67 8.48 12.45
N ALA A 366 -6.46 9.04 13.65
CA ALA A 366 -6.12 8.27 14.83
C ALA A 366 -7.23 7.26 15.21
N ASP A 367 -8.49 7.68 15.14
CA ASP A 367 -9.68 6.85 15.40
C ASP A 367 -9.82 5.73 14.36
N LEU A 368 -9.58 6.03 13.08
CA LEU A 368 -9.59 5.02 12.01
C LEU A 368 -8.57 3.93 12.30
N VAL A 369 -7.31 4.31 12.56
CA VAL A 369 -6.23 3.36 12.85
C VAL A 369 -6.52 2.55 14.11
N GLN A 370 -7.02 3.19 15.18
CA GLN A 370 -7.42 2.51 16.41
C GLN A 370 -8.54 1.49 16.15
N THR A 371 -9.57 1.87 15.39
CA THR A 371 -10.70 1.00 15.04
C THR A 371 -10.25 -0.25 14.27
N LEU A 372 -9.29 -0.10 13.34
CA LEU A 372 -8.74 -1.24 12.60
C LEU A 372 -7.98 -2.20 13.53
N ALA A 373 -7.17 -1.68 14.45
CA ALA A 373 -6.44 -2.49 15.42
C ALA A 373 -7.39 -3.18 16.41
N ASP A 374 -8.41 -2.48 16.91
CA ASP A 374 -9.44 -3.03 17.80
C ASP A 374 -10.25 -4.12 17.09
N GLY A 375 -10.57 -3.93 15.81
CA GLY A 375 -11.24 -4.93 14.98
C GLY A 375 -10.42 -6.21 14.82
N ALA A 376 -9.10 -6.10 14.63
CA ALA A 376 -8.20 -7.26 14.58
C ALA A 376 -8.12 -7.98 15.94
N ALA A 377 -8.03 -7.23 17.04
CA ALA A 377 -8.03 -7.78 18.39
C ALA A 377 -9.35 -8.51 18.71
N ALA A 378 -10.49 -7.92 18.36
CA ALA A 378 -11.82 -8.51 18.52
C ALA A 378 -11.99 -9.77 17.67
N LEU A 379 -11.55 -9.75 16.41
CA LEU A 379 -11.58 -10.92 15.53
C LEU A 379 -10.74 -12.06 16.12
N ALA A 380 -9.53 -11.77 16.57
CA ALA A 380 -8.68 -12.77 17.21
C ALA A 380 -9.29 -13.32 18.50
N ALA A 381 -9.92 -12.47 19.32
CA ALA A 381 -10.63 -12.90 20.53
C ALA A 381 -11.82 -13.82 20.21
N GLY A 382 -12.64 -13.47 19.22
CA GLY A 382 -13.76 -14.29 18.77
C GLY A 382 -13.30 -15.63 18.20
N LEU A 383 -12.28 -15.62 17.34
CA LEU A 383 -11.70 -16.84 16.77
C LEU A 383 -11.14 -17.80 17.82
N ARG A 384 -10.53 -17.29 18.90
CA ARG A 384 -10.05 -18.13 20.02
C ARG A 384 -11.17 -18.90 20.73
N THR A 385 -12.43 -18.49 20.61
CA THR A 385 -13.57 -19.21 21.18
C THR A 385 -13.95 -20.46 20.39
N VAL A 386 -13.45 -20.59 19.17
CA VAL A 386 -13.79 -21.71 18.26
C VAL A 386 -12.79 -22.86 18.48
N PRO A 387 -13.25 -24.10 18.77
CA PRO A 387 -12.37 -25.24 18.96
C PRO A 387 -11.49 -25.52 17.74
N GLY A 388 -10.22 -25.85 17.98
CA GLY A 388 -9.25 -26.17 16.92
C GLY A 388 -8.58 -24.96 16.27
N VAL A 389 -8.93 -23.73 16.69
CA VAL A 389 -8.30 -22.49 16.23
C VAL A 389 -7.03 -22.17 17.02
N SER A 390 -5.96 -21.82 16.32
CA SER A 390 -4.72 -21.30 16.91
C SER A 390 -4.34 -19.96 16.28
N ILE A 391 -4.33 -18.88 17.06
CA ILE A 391 -3.76 -17.60 16.65
C ILE A 391 -2.24 -17.67 16.84
N LEU A 392 -1.49 -17.43 15.76
CA LEU A 392 -0.05 -17.71 15.69
C LEU A 392 0.82 -16.48 15.98
N ASN A 393 0.26 -15.28 15.89
CA ASN A 393 0.98 -14.02 16.14
C ASN A 393 0.45 -13.30 17.40
N ASP A 394 1.27 -12.40 17.92
CA ASP A 394 0.81 -11.36 18.83
C ASP A 394 0.02 -10.33 18.01
N VAL A 395 -1.28 -10.18 18.30
CA VAL A 395 -2.15 -9.25 17.57
C VAL A 395 -1.94 -7.84 18.12
N VAL A 396 -0.86 -7.21 17.67
CA VAL A 396 -0.42 -5.87 18.12
C VAL A 396 -0.95 -4.72 17.25
N TYR A 397 -1.42 -5.04 16.04
CA TYR A 397 -1.92 -4.06 15.07
C TYR A 397 -3.08 -4.66 14.27
N THR A 398 -3.02 -4.69 12.94
CA THR A 398 -4.16 -5.04 12.07
C THR A 398 -4.13 -6.46 11.50
N GLN A 399 -3.21 -7.32 11.96
CA GLN A 399 -3.01 -8.66 11.41
C GLN A 399 -3.41 -9.76 12.39
N VAL A 400 -4.19 -10.71 11.89
CA VAL A 400 -4.51 -11.96 12.59
C VAL A 400 -4.09 -13.14 11.71
N CYS A 401 -3.06 -13.86 12.13
CA CYS A 401 -2.58 -15.06 11.49
C CYS A 401 -3.07 -16.29 12.24
N VAL A 402 -3.84 -17.14 11.58
CA VAL A 402 -4.53 -18.26 12.20
C VAL A 402 -4.27 -19.57 11.47
N ALA A 403 -4.19 -20.65 12.24
CA ALA A 403 -4.19 -22.03 11.75
C ALA A 403 -5.32 -22.83 12.42
N PHE A 404 -5.75 -23.90 11.74
CA PHE A 404 -6.86 -24.77 12.14
C PHE A 404 -6.35 -26.20 12.33
N GLY A 405 -5.54 -26.44 13.36
CA GLY A 405 -4.88 -27.73 13.55
C GLY A 405 -3.73 -27.96 12.56
N ASP A 406 -3.86 -28.95 11.68
CA ASP A 406 -2.84 -29.25 10.67
C ASP A 406 -2.98 -28.42 9.37
N ASP A 407 -1.99 -28.56 8.51
CA ASP A 407 -1.87 -27.83 7.25
C ASP A 407 -3.00 -28.15 6.26
N GLU A 408 -3.44 -29.41 6.20
CA GLU A 408 -4.52 -29.84 5.31
C GLU A 408 -5.85 -29.25 5.76
N THR A 409 -6.14 -29.33 7.05
CA THR A 409 -7.33 -28.74 7.67
C THR A 409 -7.34 -27.24 7.51
N THR A 410 -6.19 -26.57 7.68
CA THR A 410 -6.09 -25.12 7.49
C THR A 410 -6.46 -24.71 6.06
N ARG A 411 -5.96 -25.43 5.06
CA ARG A 411 -6.31 -25.19 3.65
C ARG A 411 -7.78 -25.46 3.36
N ALA A 412 -8.35 -26.53 3.93
CA ALA A 412 -9.76 -26.87 3.75
C ALA A 412 -10.70 -25.81 4.36
N VAL A 413 -10.40 -25.34 5.58
CA VAL A 413 -11.18 -24.27 6.23
C VAL A 413 -11.07 -22.97 5.45
N ALA A 414 -9.87 -22.59 5.00
CA ALA A 414 -9.70 -21.41 4.16
C ALA A 414 -10.54 -21.44 2.88
N ALA A 415 -10.55 -22.59 2.18
CA ALA A 415 -11.37 -22.78 0.98
C ALA A 415 -12.88 -22.73 1.28
N ALA A 416 -13.32 -23.28 2.41
CA ALA A 416 -14.71 -23.25 2.83
C ALA A 416 -15.18 -21.84 3.22
N VAL A 417 -14.32 -21.05 3.87
CA VAL A 417 -14.59 -19.64 4.20
C VAL A 417 -14.75 -18.83 2.91
N ASP A 418 -13.82 -18.95 1.96
CA ASP A 418 -13.91 -18.28 0.65
C ASP A 418 -15.20 -18.68 -0.10
N ALA A 419 -15.47 -19.98 -0.20
CA ALA A 419 -16.66 -20.50 -0.87
C ALA A 419 -18.00 -20.08 -0.22
N SER A 420 -18.00 -19.66 1.05
CA SER A 420 -19.19 -19.11 1.70
C SER A 420 -19.65 -17.78 1.11
N GLY A 421 -18.73 -17.06 0.45
CA GLY A 421 -18.92 -15.71 -0.05
C GLY A 421 -19.12 -14.63 1.02
N THR A 422 -19.08 -14.99 2.30
CA THR A 422 -19.40 -14.07 3.41
C THR A 422 -18.17 -13.33 3.92
N ALA A 423 -17.02 -14.02 4.03
CA ALA A 423 -15.76 -13.45 4.47
C ALA A 423 -14.61 -14.01 3.63
N TYR A 424 -13.54 -13.24 3.48
CA TYR A 424 -12.34 -13.68 2.79
C TYR A 424 -11.11 -13.37 3.63
N GLY A 425 -10.31 -14.40 3.94
CA GLY A 425 -8.95 -14.26 4.44
C GLY A 425 -7.97 -14.79 3.40
N SER A 426 -6.73 -14.31 3.39
CA SER A 426 -5.71 -14.78 2.44
C SER A 426 -5.03 -16.06 2.95
N PRO A 427 -5.12 -17.18 2.21
CA PRO A 427 -4.28 -18.34 2.48
C PRO A 427 -2.80 -17.99 2.27
N SER A 428 -1.92 -18.51 3.12
CA SER A 428 -0.47 -18.28 3.03
C SER A 428 0.34 -19.41 3.66
N GLN A 429 1.66 -19.29 3.60
CA GLN A 429 2.60 -20.08 4.40
C GLN A 429 3.41 -19.13 5.28
N TRP A 430 3.53 -19.45 6.57
CA TRP A 430 4.32 -18.68 7.52
C TRP A 430 5.09 -19.61 8.45
N GLN A 431 6.42 -19.44 8.49
CA GLN A 431 7.34 -20.25 9.32
C GLN A 431 7.10 -21.77 9.18
N GLY A 432 6.91 -22.23 7.93
CA GLY A 432 6.74 -23.65 7.59
C GLY A 432 5.34 -24.23 7.86
N ARG A 433 4.34 -23.40 8.12
CA ARG A 433 2.94 -23.81 8.38
C ARG A 433 1.99 -23.15 7.41
N ALA A 434 0.95 -23.87 6.98
CA ALA A 434 -0.18 -23.25 6.29
C ALA A 434 -0.96 -22.36 7.26
N VAL A 435 -1.36 -21.19 6.80
CA VAL A 435 -2.10 -20.20 7.61
C VAL A 435 -3.21 -19.56 6.78
N LEU A 436 -4.22 -19.05 7.47
CA LEU A 436 -5.16 -18.08 6.94
C LEU A 436 -4.88 -16.74 7.61
N ARG A 437 -4.72 -15.67 6.82
CA ARG A 437 -4.49 -14.32 7.31
C ARG A 437 -5.74 -13.47 7.16
N PHE A 438 -6.08 -12.76 8.22
CA PHE A 438 -7.06 -11.70 8.20
C PHE A 438 -6.35 -10.36 8.46
N SER A 439 -6.34 -9.50 7.44
CA SER A 439 -5.85 -8.13 7.54
C SER A 439 -7.02 -7.17 7.66
N VAL A 440 -7.22 -6.62 8.85
CA VAL A 440 -8.30 -5.66 9.12
C VAL A 440 -7.85 -4.27 8.64
N SER A 441 -8.24 -3.90 7.43
CA SER A 441 -7.78 -2.64 6.80
C SER A 441 -8.91 -1.79 6.22
N ASN A 442 -10.15 -2.26 6.29
CA ASN A 442 -11.31 -1.58 5.74
C ASN A 442 -12.03 -0.73 6.80
N TRP A 443 -12.22 0.56 6.51
CA TRP A 443 -12.88 1.52 7.40
C TRP A 443 -14.34 1.17 7.73
N LEU A 444 -14.97 0.32 6.92
CA LEU A 444 -16.35 -0.13 7.11
C LEU A 444 -16.49 -1.31 8.08
N THR A 445 -15.40 -2.01 8.42
CA THR A 445 -15.42 -3.20 9.27
C THR A 445 -15.98 -2.87 10.64
N SER A 446 -17.12 -3.46 10.97
CA SER A 446 -17.84 -3.27 12.22
C SER A 446 -17.73 -4.50 13.15
N PRO A 447 -18.13 -4.39 14.43
CA PRO A 447 -18.25 -5.55 15.31
C PRO A 447 -19.15 -6.66 14.74
N ASP A 448 -20.25 -6.30 14.07
CA ASP A 448 -21.16 -7.26 13.43
C ASP A 448 -20.46 -8.00 12.27
N ASP A 449 -19.61 -7.31 11.51
CA ASP A 449 -18.80 -7.92 10.44
C ASP A 449 -17.78 -8.91 11.01
N VAL A 450 -17.18 -8.58 12.16
CA VAL A 450 -16.29 -9.48 12.91
C VAL A 450 -17.04 -10.71 13.39
N GLU A 451 -18.22 -10.55 13.99
CA GLU A 451 -19.04 -11.67 14.46
C GLU A 451 -19.43 -12.62 13.31
N ARG A 452 -19.91 -12.06 12.19
CA ARG A 452 -20.24 -12.85 10.98
C ARG A 452 -19.04 -13.63 10.47
N THR A 453 -17.85 -13.03 10.51
CA THR A 453 -16.60 -13.69 10.10
C THR A 453 -16.25 -14.85 11.03
N VAL A 454 -16.38 -14.67 12.35
CA VAL A 454 -16.15 -15.74 13.34
C VAL A 454 -17.13 -16.89 13.14
N GLU A 455 -18.41 -16.60 12.90
CA GLU A 455 -19.43 -17.64 12.69
C GLU A 455 -19.15 -18.45 11.42
N VAL A 456 -18.76 -17.81 10.32
CA VAL A 456 -18.41 -18.52 9.09
C VAL A 456 -17.19 -19.43 9.27
N VAL A 457 -16.19 -19.00 10.05
CA VAL A 457 -15.05 -19.86 10.40
C VAL A 457 -15.51 -21.04 11.27
N ARG A 458 -16.41 -20.81 12.24
CA ARG A 458 -16.99 -21.86 13.08
C ARG A 458 -17.75 -22.90 12.25
N GLU A 459 -18.60 -22.46 11.32
CA GLU A 459 -19.31 -23.34 10.40
C GLU A 459 -18.35 -24.14 9.50
N ALA A 460 -17.32 -23.49 8.97
CA ALA A 460 -16.33 -24.13 8.10
C ALA A 460 -15.58 -25.27 8.81
N ILE A 461 -15.31 -25.12 10.12
CA ILE A 461 -14.73 -26.19 10.95
C ILE A 461 -15.77 -27.27 11.25
N GLY A 462 -17.00 -26.89 11.62
CA GLY A 462 -18.07 -27.80 12.03
C GLY A 462 -18.53 -28.76 10.93
N ARG A 463 -18.49 -28.36 9.65
CA ARG A 463 -18.86 -29.21 8.50
C ARG A 463 -17.93 -30.42 8.28
N ARG A 464 -16.85 -30.54 9.05
CA ARG A 464 -15.92 -31.69 9.04
C ARG A 464 -16.07 -32.64 10.24
N SER A 465 -16.90 -32.28 11.24
CA SER A 465 -17.05 -33.03 12.50
C SER A 465 -17.98 -34.23 12.36
#